data_AF-A0A329S315-F1
#
_entry.id   AF-A0A329S315-F1
#
_cell.length_a   1.000
_cell.length_b   1.000
_cell.length_c   1.000
_cell.angle_alpha   90.00
_cell.angle_beta   90.00
_cell.angle_gamma   90.00
#
_symmetry.space_group_name_H-M   'P 1'
#
loop_
_entity.id
_entity.type
_entity.pdbx_description
1 polymer ?
#
loop_
_entity_poly.entity_id
_entity_poly.type
_entity_poly.pdbx_seq_one_letter_code
_entity_poly.pdbx_strand_id
1 'polypeptide(L)'
;MTKLDELAYKMALKTTIDPMGIFKRLRVVKTGGKLDGNKEFILWLLYVNQYRTKRGGRFWFSDDKLFDLLRKTKSEEELVTLFQSLRQYQDIKYITDDMQAYMILSSASSHRLVNEAWLKSRETPEKVFNILRLGAEALFSLDSSPLFIQWLRYIIMYRAVVGSDSFTDLQTLDFLLERSRLSTTTSFGTLIQSFKDIPDLEMFAKKLSNAPLSKVGKRLRHNPD
;
A
#
# COMPACT_ATOMS: atom_id res chain seq x y z
N MET A 1 13.19 -3.39 -18.69
CA MET A 1 14.26 -2.72 -17.94
C MET A 1 14.49 -1.36 -18.60
N THR A 2 14.33 -0.27 -17.85
CA THR A 2 14.56 1.10 -18.34
C THR A 2 16.06 1.43 -18.35
N LYS A 3 16.48 2.48 -19.08
CA LYS A 3 17.86 2.97 -19.05
C LYS A 3 18.33 3.34 -17.63
N LEU A 4 17.42 3.79 -16.77
CA LEU A 4 17.74 4.11 -15.36
C LEU A 4 18.01 2.85 -14.55
N ASP A 5 17.23 1.78 -14.78
CA ASP A 5 17.39 0.49 -14.10
C ASP A 5 18.74 -0.15 -14.44
N GLU A 6 19.12 -0.15 -15.73
CA GLU A 6 20.43 -0.64 -16.17
C GLU A 6 21.59 0.13 -15.54
N LEU A 7 21.46 1.46 -15.44
CA LEU A 7 22.48 2.31 -14.83
C LEU A 7 22.59 2.06 -13.33
N ALA A 8 21.45 1.94 -12.62
CA ALA A 8 21.42 1.55 -11.22
C ALA A 8 22.08 0.19 -10.98
N TYR A 9 21.78 -0.80 -11.83
CA TYR A 9 22.37 -2.12 -11.76
C TYR A 9 23.88 -2.11 -11.95
N LYS A 10 24.38 -1.38 -12.98
CA LYS A 10 25.82 -1.21 -13.22
C LYS A 10 26.51 -0.50 -12.05
N MET A 11 25.91 0.53 -11.48
CA MET A 11 26.46 1.19 -10.28
C MET A 11 26.53 0.23 -9.09
N ALA A 12 25.48 -0.57 -8.87
CA ALA A 12 25.47 -1.56 -7.79
C ALA A 12 26.47 -2.72 -8.02
N LEU A 13 26.91 -2.99 -9.25
CA LEU A 13 28.01 -3.95 -9.51
C LEU A 13 29.37 -3.36 -9.14
N LYS A 14 29.56 -2.07 -9.45
CA LYS A 14 30.87 -1.40 -9.33
C LYS A 14 31.14 -0.81 -7.95
N THR A 15 30.09 -0.50 -7.18
CA THR A 15 30.22 0.30 -5.95
C THR A 15 29.78 -0.50 -4.73
N THR A 16 30.60 -0.46 -3.68
CA THR A 16 30.26 -0.98 -2.35
C THR A 16 29.71 0.10 -1.42
N ILE A 17 29.44 1.30 -1.95
CA ILE A 17 29.11 2.51 -1.20
C ILE A 17 27.75 2.36 -0.52
N ASP A 18 27.69 2.66 0.78
CA ASP A 18 26.42 2.65 1.51
C ASP A 18 25.41 3.66 0.90
N PRO A 19 24.14 3.27 0.65
CA PRO A 19 23.16 4.15 0.02
C PRO A 19 22.91 5.47 0.76
N MET A 20 23.05 5.51 2.09
CA MET A 20 22.92 6.75 2.87
C MET A 20 23.99 7.76 2.48
N GLY A 21 25.21 7.30 2.21
CA GLY A 21 26.31 8.14 1.76
C GLY A 21 26.02 8.81 0.41
N ILE A 22 25.42 8.08 -0.52
CA ILE A 22 25.01 8.63 -1.83
C ILE A 22 23.87 9.64 -1.63
N PHE A 23 22.84 9.29 -0.85
CA PHE A 23 21.70 10.16 -0.58
C PHE A 23 22.11 11.54 -0.07
N LYS A 24 23.00 11.58 0.95
CA LYS A 24 23.51 12.84 1.52
C LYS A 24 24.27 13.71 0.53
N ARG A 25 24.77 13.14 -0.57
CA ARG A 25 25.50 13.86 -1.62
C ARG A 25 24.60 14.36 -2.75
N LEU A 26 23.38 13.85 -2.88
CA LEU A 26 22.45 14.28 -3.92
C LEU A 26 22.19 15.79 -3.82
N ARG A 27 22.28 16.48 -4.97
CA ARG A 27 22.09 17.94 -5.00
C ARG A 27 20.69 18.32 -4.54
N VAL A 28 19.68 17.56 -4.95
CA VAL A 28 18.28 17.78 -4.56
C VAL A 28 18.07 17.68 -3.04
N VAL A 29 18.79 16.77 -2.37
CA VAL A 29 18.74 16.63 -0.91
C VAL A 29 19.42 17.82 -0.23
N LYS A 30 20.62 18.19 -0.69
CA LYS A 30 21.38 19.33 -0.12
C LYS A 30 20.68 20.68 -0.27
N THR A 31 19.91 20.85 -1.34
CA THR A 31 19.22 22.11 -1.66
C THR A 31 17.79 22.14 -1.15
N GLY A 32 17.31 21.07 -0.50
CA GLY A 32 15.91 20.97 -0.06
C GLY A 32 14.91 20.86 -1.23
N GLY A 33 15.37 20.59 -2.45
CA GLY A 33 14.54 20.54 -3.65
C GLY A 33 13.52 19.40 -3.65
N LYS A 34 12.58 19.45 -4.60
CA LYS A 34 11.53 18.43 -4.76
C LYS A 34 12.12 17.10 -5.26
N LEU A 35 11.84 16.01 -4.54
CA LEU A 35 12.32 14.66 -4.89
C LEU A 35 11.48 14.02 -6.00
N ASP A 36 10.17 14.30 -6.02
CA ASP A 36 9.25 13.77 -7.02
C ASP A 36 9.63 14.27 -8.43
N GLY A 37 9.77 13.33 -9.36
CA GLY A 37 10.26 13.56 -10.73
C GLY A 37 11.77 13.80 -10.85
N ASN A 38 12.53 13.82 -9.74
CA ASN A 38 13.97 14.05 -9.79
C ASN A 38 14.72 12.78 -10.22
N LYS A 39 15.39 12.86 -11.39
CA LYS A 39 16.10 11.71 -11.99
C LYS A 39 17.24 11.17 -11.12
N GLU A 40 17.99 12.04 -10.41
CA GLU A 40 19.08 11.60 -9.53
C GLU A 40 18.54 10.82 -8.32
N PHE A 41 17.43 11.29 -7.76
CA PHE A 41 16.76 10.61 -6.65
C PHE A 41 16.16 9.26 -7.07
N ILE A 42 15.45 9.22 -8.22
CA ILE A 42 14.90 7.98 -8.77
C ILE A 42 16.01 6.95 -8.98
N LEU A 43 17.13 7.38 -9.58
CA LEU A 43 18.30 6.53 -9.81
C LEU A 43 18.93 6.04 -8.49
N TRP A 44 18.97 6.88 -7.46
CA TRP A 44 19.41 6.48 -6.13
C TRP A 44 18.48 5.44 -5.49
N LEU A 45 17.16 5.57 -5.64
CA LEU A 45 16.22 4.60 -5.08
C LEU A 45 16.29 3.24 -5.82
N LEU A 46 16.46 3.27 -7.15
CA LEU A 46 16.76 2.07 -7.93
C LEU A 46 18.07 1.43 -7.49
N TYR A 47 19.10 2.24 -7.19
CA TYR A 47 20.35 1.76 -6.61
C TYR A 47 20.14 1.10 -5.24
N VAL A 48 19.33 1.68 -4.34
CA VAL A 48 18.99 1.07 -3.04
C VAL A 48 18.39 -0.32 -3.25
N ASN A 49 17.44 -0.46 -4.18
CA ASN A 49 16.84 -1.75 -4.50
C ASN A 49 17.89 -2.78 -4.95
N GLN A 50 18.76 -2.40 -5.89
CA GLN A 50 19.81 -3.29 -6.40
C GLN A 50 20.89 -3.61 -5.35
N TYR A 51 21.21 -2.65 -4.49
CA TYR A 51 22.14 -2.82 -3.37
C TYR A 51 21.63 -3.87 -2.38
N ARG A 52 20.35 -3.82 -2.02
CA ARG A 52 19.68 -4.82 -1.18
C ARG A 52 19.72 -6.20 -1.83
N THR A 53 19.29 -6.30 -3.09
CA THR A 53 19.21 -7.57 -3.84
C THR A 53 20.56 -8.27 -3.90
N LYS A 54 21.63 -7.56 -4.25
CA LYS A 54 22.96 -8.16 -4.38
C LYS A 54 23.58 -8.63 -3.09
N ARG A 55 23.18 -8.06 -1.96
CA ARG A 55 23.74 -8.40 -0.66
C ARG A 55 22.91 -9.45 0.08
N GLY A 56 21.80 -9.91 -0.49
CA GLY A 56 20.97 -10.96 0.11
C GLY A 56 19.75 -10.43 0.87
N GLY A 57 19.29 -9.21 0.56
CA GLY A 57 17.96 -8.75 0.93
C GLY A 57 17.90 -7.43 1.67
N ARG A 58 16.70 -7.13 2.19
CA ARG A 58 16.32 -5.83 2.77
C ARG A 58 17.14 -5.41 3.99
N PHE A 59 17.65 -6.38 4.76
CA PHE A 59 18.47 -6.12 5.96
C PHE A 59 19.65 -5.16 5.72
N TRP A 60 20.27 -5.19 4.53
CA TRP A 60 21.43 -4.36 4.22
C TRP A 60 21.15 -2.87 4.11
N PHE A 61 19.90 -2.51 3.86
CA PHE A 61 19.42 -1.13 3.92
C PHE A 61 17.92 -1.20 4.16
N SER A 62 17.50 -1.33 5.41
CA SER A 62 16.12 -1.68 5.75
C SER A 62 15.10 -0.61 5.35
N ASP A 63 13.82 -1.00 5.33
CA ASP A 63 12.71 -0.12 4.95
C ASP A 63 12.50 1.00 5.99
N ASP A 64 12.69 0.71 7.28
CA ASP A 64 12.72 1.72 8.35
C ASP A 64 13.85 2.73 8.15
N LYS A 65 15.07 2.28 7.83
CA LYS A 65 16.21 3.17 7.56
C LYS A 65 15.95 4.07 6.33
N LEU A 66 15.34 3.52 5.28
CA LEU A 66 14.93 4.27 4.10
C LEU A 66 13.88 5.34 4.46
N PHE A 67 12.83 4.94 5.17
CA PHE A 67 11.74 5.84 5.54
C PHE A 67 12.21 6.95 6.48
N ASP A 68 13.01 6.61 7.50
CA ASP A 68 13.62 7.55 8.44
C ASP A 68 14.48 8.60 7.75
N LEU A 69 15.21 8.19 6.71
CA LEU A 69 16.03 9.11 5.93
C LEU A 69 15.19 10.13 5.19
N LEU A 70 14.08 9.68 4.57
CA LEU A 70 13.22 10.54 3.77
C LEU A 70 12.41 11.50 4.66
N ARG A 71 11.80 11.00 5.76
CA ARG A 71 11.00 11.84 6.68
C ARG A 71 11.79 12.91 7.41
N LYS A 72 13.11 12.74 7.58
CA LYS A 72 13.98 13.78 8.13
C LYS A 72 14.23 14.95 7.17
N THR A 73 13.90 14.78 5.88
CA THR A 73 14.23 15.74 4.82
C THR A 73 13.01 16.32 4.12
N LYS A 74 11.82 15.75 4.35
CA LYS A 74 10.61 16.03 3.58
C LYS A 74 9.38 15.98 4.48
N SER A 75 8.37 16.82 4.18
CA SER A 75 7.09 16.78 4.87
C SER A 75 6.29 15.50 4.53
N GLU A 76 5.26 15.17 5.32
CA GLU A 76 4.38 14.04 5.01
C GLU A 76 3.71 14.22 3.62
N GLU A 77 3.29 15.43 3.27
CA GLU A 77 2.68 15.74 1.97
C GLU A 77 3.64 15.48 0.80
N GLU A 78 4.90 15.90 0.96
CA GLU A 78 5.94 15.65 -0.04
C GLU A 78 6.22 14.15 -0.18
N LEU A 79 6.25 13.41 0.93
CA LEU A 79 6.46 11.97 0.93
C LEU A 79 5.31 11.19 0.28
N VAL A 80 4.06 11.53 0.60
CA VAL A 80 2.90 10.91 -0.05
C VAL A 80 2.95 11.14 -1.56
N THR A 81 3.20 12.39 -1.97
CA THR A 81 3.30 12.74 -3.39
C THR A 81 4.42 11.96 -4.08
N LEU A 82 5.58 11.85 -3.41
CA LEU A 82 6.74 11.10 -3.90
C LEU A 82 6.43 9.62 -4.07
N PHE A 83 5.92 8.94 -3.03
CA PHE A 83 5.68 7.51 -3.11
C PHE A 83 4.58 7.19 -4.12
N GLN A 84 3.57 8.05 -4.25
CA GLN A 84 2.54 7.87 -5.27
C GLN A 84 3.09 8.00 -6.70
N SER A 85 3.96 8.98 -6.97
CA SER A 85 4.51 9.15 -8.32
C SER A 85 5.50 8.05 -8.72
N LEU A 86 6.20 7.47 -7.74
CA LEU A 86 7.19 6.41 -7.98
C LEU A 86 6.56 5.04 -8.29
N ARG A 87 5.26 4.85 -8.03
CA ARG A 87 4.56 3.57 -8.31
C ARG A 87 4.54 3.19 -9.80
N GLN A 88 4.86 4.11 -10.71
CA GLN A 88 5.04 3.82 -12.13
C GLN A 88 6.28 2.96 -12.43
N TYR A 89 7.28 2.94 -11.53
CA TYR A 89 8.53 2.20 -11.70
C TYR A 89 8.41 0.80 -11.08
N GLN A 90 8.22 -0.22 -11.93
CA GLN A 90 7.95 -1.60 -11.49
C GLN A 90 8.98 -2.15 -10.48
N ASP A 91 10.27 -1.90 -10.71
CA ASP A 91 11.36 -2.42 -9.88
C ASP A 91 11.34 -1.93 -8.43
N ILE A 92 10.73 -0.76 -8.18
CA ILE A 92 10.62 -0.14 -6.85
C ILE A 92 9.18 0.00 -6.38
N LYS A 93 8.20 -0.46 -7.18
CA LYS A 93 6.78 -0.39 -6.83
C LYS A 93 6.50 -1.05 -5.48
N TYR A 94 7.19 -2.15 -5.18
CA TYR A 94 6.99 -2.83 -3.91
C TYR A 94 7.47 -1.98 -2.72
N ILE A 95 8.59 -1.27 -2.87
CA ILE A 95 9.11 -0.33 -1.86
C ILE A 95 8.10 0.78 -1.65
N THR A 96 7.59 1.37 -2.73
CA THR A 96 6.66 2.51 -2.65
C THR A 96 5.32 2.12 -2.02
N ASP A 97 4.82 0.92 -2.34
CA ASP A 97 3.59 0.40 -1.72
C ASP A 97 3.80 0.20 -0.20
N ASP A 98 4.93 -0.42 0.20
CA ASP A 98 5.28 -0.62 1.62
C ASP A 98 5.47 0.72 2.36
N MET A 99 6.07 1.73 1.71
CA MET A 99 6.20 3.09 2.29
C MET A 99 4.85 3.76 2.53
N GLN A 100 3.88 3.62 1.62
CA GLN A 100 2.54 4.19 1.83
C GLN A 100 1.81 3.49 2.99
N ALA A 101 1.97 2.18 3.13
CA ALA A 101 1.45 1.45 4.28
C ALA A 101 2.10 1.93 5.59
N TYR A 102 3.42 2.14 5.62
CA TYR A 102 4.10 2.72 6.79
C TYR A 102 3.63 4.12 7.15
N MET A 103 3.38 4.98 6.14
CA MET A 103 2.83 6.31 6.40
C MET A 103 1.49 6.21 7.12
N ILE A 104 0.59 5.34 6.66
CA ILE A 104 -0.70 5.09 7.33
C ILE A 104 -0.47 4.63 8.76
N LEU A 105 0.40 3.65 9.00
CA LEU A 105 0.66 3.15 10.35
C LEU A 105 1.32 4.19 11.29
N SER A 106 1.95 5.22 10.73
CA SER A 106 2.73 6.19 11.51
C SER A 106 1.93 7.37 12.08
N SER A 107 0.90 7.84 11.39
CA SER A 107 0.14 9.03 11.82
C SER A 107 -1.26 9.14 11.21
N ALA A 108 -2.19 9.70 11.97
CA ALA A 108 -3.55 9.98 11.49
C ALA A 108 -3.58 11.02 10.37
N SER A 109 -2.65 11.98 10.35
CA SER A 109 -2.50 12.96 9.26
C SER A 109 -2.13 12.27 7.95
N SER A 110 -1.22 11.29 8.01
CA SER A 110 -0.84 10.48 6.85
C SER A 110 -2.01 9.68 6.27
N HIS A 111 -2.97 9.22 7.08
CA HIS A 111 -4.18 8.56 6.56
C HIS A 111 -4.90 9.43 5.53
N ARG A 112 -5.18 10.69 5.88
CA ARG A 112 -5.89 11.64 5.02
C ARG A 112 -5.10 11.92 3.75
N LEU A 113 -3.81 12.22 3.89
CA LEU A 113 -2.95 12.57 2.76
C LEU A 113 -2.82 11.42 1.75
N VAL A 114 -2.62 10.19 2.23
CA VAL A 114 -2.52 9.01 1.38
C VAL A 114 -3.85 8.75 0.65
N ASN A 115 -4.99 8.86 1.33
CA ASN A 115 -6.31 8.74 0.68
C ASN A 115 -6.53 9.79 -0.41
N GLU A 116 -6.18 11.04 -0.15
CA GLU A 116 -6.27 12.12 -1.15
C GLU A 116 -5.41 11.83 -2.39
N ALA A 117 -4.20 11.31 -2.19
CA ALA A 117 -3.31 10.95 -3.28
C ALA A 117 -3.85 9.77 -4.11
N TRP A 118 -4.42 8.76 -3.46
CA TRP A 118 -5.08 7.64 -4.13
C TRP A 118 -6.30 8.07 -4.92
N LEU A 119 -7.17 8.90 -4.33
CA LEU A 119 -8.35 9.45 -5.00
C LEU A 119 -7.97 10.29 -6.22
N LYS A 120 -6.98 11.18 -6.07
CA LYS A 120 -6.45 12.00 -7.17
C LYS A 120 -5.90 11.16 -8.31
N SER A 121 -5.28 10.04 -7.98
CA SER A 121 -4.73 9.09 -8.96
C SER A 121 -5.76 8.07 -9.47
N ARG A 122 -7.01 8.14 -8.98
CA ARG A 122 -8.10 7.19 -9.26
C ARG A 122 -7.67 5.73 -9.00
N GLU A 123 -6.98 5.50 -7.89
CA GLU A 123 -6.69 4.13 -7.45
C GLU A 123 -8.01 3.46 -7.07
N THR A 124 -8.35 2.35 -7.71
CA THR A 124 -9.56 1.61 -7.35
C THR A 124 -9.38 0.92 -6.00
N PRO A 125 -10.46 0.58 -5.27
CA PRO A 125 -10.35 -0.19 -4.04
C PRO A 125 -9.54 -1.48 -4.19
N GLU A 126 -9.64 -2.19 -5.32
CA GLU A 126 -8.81 -3.39 -5.56
C GLU A 126 -7.32 -3.06 -5.66
N LYS A 127 -6.97 -1.93 -6.30
CA LYS A 127 -5.57 -1.49 -6.35
C LYS A 127 -5.07 -1.11 -4.95
N VAL A 128 -5.86 -0.36 -4.18
CA VAL A 128 -5.48 0.03 -2.81
C VAL A 128 -5.34 -1.20 -1.90
N PHE A 129 -6.19 -2.21 -2.05
CA PHE A 129 -6.05 -3.49 -1.33
C PHE A 129 -4.67 -4.13 -1.55
N ASN A 130 -4.19 -4.09 -2.81
CA ASN A 130 -2.88 -4.63 -3.16
C ASN A 130 -1.71 -3.73 -2.71
N ILE A 131 -1.87 -2.39 -2.75
CA ILE A 131 -0.89 -1.44 -2.19
C ILE A 131 -0.68 -1.75 -0.71
N LEU A 132 -1.78 -1.98 0.02
CA LEU A 132 -1.78 -2.27 1.45
C LEU A 132 -1.40 -3.71 1.81
N ARG A 133 -1.01 -4.54 0.83
CA ARG A 133 -0.57 -5.94 1.04
C ARG A 133 -1.59 -6.85 1.73
N LEU A 134 -2.87 -6.49 1.72
CA LEU A 134 -3.92 -7.19 2.48
C LEU A 134 -4.22 -8.62 1.97
N GLY A 135 -3.71 -8.99 0.79
CA GLY A 135 -3.78 -10.36 0.27
C GLY A 135 -2.55 -11.24 0.58
N ALA A 136 -1.48 -10.66 1.12
CA ALA A 136 -0.23 -11.36 1.44
C ALA A 136 -0.08 -11.64 2.94
N GLU A 137 -0.77 -10.87 3.80
CA GLU A 137 -0.93 -11.22 5.21
C GLU A 137 -1.73 -12.51 5.32
N ALA A 138 -1.23 -13.50 6.06
CA ALA A 138 -1.97 -14.71 6.34
C ALA A 138 -3.21 -14.32 7.14
N LEU A 139 -4.34 -14.16 6.44
CA LEU A 139 -5.78 -14.29 6.72
C LEU A 139 -6.32 -14.34 8.17
N PHE A 140 -5.48 -14.68 9.15
CA PHE A 140 -5.76 -14.74 10.57
C PHE A 140 -5.70 -13.38 11.30
N SER A 141 -5.43 -12.26 10.61
CA SER A 141 -5.29 -10.94 11.25
C SER A 141 -5.99 -9.76 10.57
N LEU A 142 -6.82 -9.98 9.54
CA LEU A 142 -7.53 -8.86 8.88
C LEU A 142 -8.47 -8.14 9.83
N ASP A 143 -9.09 -8.87 10.75
CA ASP A 143 -10.00 -8.39 11.78
C ASP A 143 -9.34 -7.42 12.78
N SER A 144 -8.01 -7.46 12.90
CA SER A 144 -7.23 -6.55 13.75
C SER A 144 -6.32 -5.63 12.94
N SER A 145 -6.38 -5.67 11.60
CA SER A 145 -5.46 -4.93 10.74
C SER A 145 -5.90 -3.47 10.58
N PRO A 146 -5.12 -2.48 11.08
CA PRO A 146 -5.42 -1.07 10.85
C PRO A 146 -5.38 -0.70 9.37
N LEU A 147 -4.59 -1.41 8.55
CA LEU A 147 -4.57 -1.24 7.10
C LEU A 147 -5.86 -1.73 6.45
N PHE A 148 -6.46 -2.82 6.96
CA PHE A 148 -7.76 -3.29 6.50
C PHE A 148 -8.87 -2.28 6.83
N ILE A 149 -8.89 -1.73 8.05
CA ILE A 149 -9.82 -0.66 8.42
C ILE A 149 -9.63 0.57 7.51
N GLN A 150 -8.40 0.92 7.18
CA GLN A 150 -8.11 2.01 6.26
C GLN A 150 -8.64 1.72 4.84
N TRP A 151 -8.54 0.48 4.37
CA TRP A 151 -9.10 0.08 3.09
C TRP A 151 -10.64 0.21 3.05
N LEU A 152 -11.34 -0.19 4.11
CA LEU A 152 -12.80 -0.02 4.21
C LEU A 152 -13.19 1.47 4.16
N ARG A 153 -12.47 2.32 4.89
CA ARG A 153 -12.66 3.78 4.84
C ARG A 153 -12.42 4.34 3.44
N TYR A 154 -11.38 3.85 2.76
CA TYR A 154 -11.07 4.26 1.40
C TYR A 154 -12.20 3.92 0.42
N ILE A 155 -12.85 2.76 0.55
CA ILE A 155 -14.02 2.39 -0.28
C ILE A 155 -15.13 3.43 -0.13
N ILE A 156 -15.45 3.83 1.10
CA ILE A 156 -16.49 4.83 1.37
C ILE A 156 -16.14 6.16 0.70
N MET A 157 -14.90 6.63 0.87
CA MET A 157 -14.41 7.87 0.24
C MET A 157 -14.42 7.78 -1.29
N TYR A 158 -13.96 6.67 -1.85
CA TYR A 158 -13.90 6.42 -3.29
C TYR A 158 -15.29 6.50 -3.93
N ARG A 159 -16.30 5.85 -3.32
CA ARG A 159 -17.69 5.91 -3.80
C ARG A 159 -18.27 7.31 -3.70
N ALA A 160 -17.96 8.05 -2.63
CA ALA A 160 -18.44 9.42 -2.46
C ALA A 160 -17.90 10.36 -3.56
N VAL A 161 -16.67 10.13 -4.03
CA VAL A 161 -16.01 10.97 -5.03
C VAL A 161 -16.29 10.50 -6.47
N VAL A 162 -16.29 9.19 -6.72
CA VAL A 162 -16.39 8.61 -8.07
C VAL A 162 -17.83 8.27 -8.45
N GLY A 163 -18.67 7.94 -7.47
CA GLY A 163 -20.07 7.55 -7.65
C GLY A 163 -20.41 6.31 -6.81
N SER A 164 -21.64 6.22 -6.32
CA SER A 164 -22.08 5.13 -5.43
C SER A 164 -21.89 3.73 -6.03
N ASP A 165 -21.97 3.63 -7.36
CA ASP A 165 -21.95 2.36 -8.09
C ASP A 165 -20.53 1.94 -8.51
N SER A 166 -19.50 2.72 -8.17
CA SER A 166 -18.13 2.48 -8.63
C SER A 166 -17.44 1.28 -7.98
N PHE A 167 -17.91 0.85 -6.80
CA PHE A 167 -17.43 -0.35 -6.09
C PHE A 167 -18.43 -0.77 -5.00
N THR A 168 -19.60 -1.28 -5.37
CA THR A 168 -20.76 -1.58 -4.52
C THR A 168 -20.47 -2.48 -3.31
N ASP A 169 -21.41 -2.54 -2.36
CA ASP A 169 -21.33 -3.45 -1.20
C ASP A 169 -21.21 -4.92 -1.63
N LEU A 170 -21.93 -5.32 -2.68
CA LEU A 170 -21.85 -6.67 -3.25
C LEU A 170 -20.47 -6.93 -3.87
N GLN A 171 -19.91 -5.97 -4.61
CA GLN A 171 -18.55 -6.10 -5.15
C GLN A 171 -17.49 -6.15 -4.05
N THR A 172 -17.69 -5.42 -2.94
CA THR A 172 -16.79 -5.49 -1.78
C THR A 172 -16.84 -6.88 -1.16
N LEU A 173 -18.05 -7.42 -0.97
CA LEU A 173 -18.28 -8.76 -0.46
C LEU A 173 -17.62 -9.83 -1.35
N ASP A 174 -17.92 -9.81 -2.64
CA ASP A 174 -17.38 -10.77 -3.60
C ASP A 174 -15.85 -10.70 -3.65
N PHE A 175 -15.27 -9.49 -3.66
CA PHE A 175 -13.84 -9.29 -3.65
C PHE A 175 -13.17 -9.89 -2.39
N LEU A 176 -13.76 -9.69 -1.20
CA LEU A 176 -13.24 -10.28 0.03
C LEU A 176 -13.34 -11.81 0.00
N LEU A 177 -14.49 -12.36 -0.39
CA LEU A 177 -14.66 -13.81 -0.48
C LEU A 177 -13.65 -14.48 -1.42
N GLU A 178 -13.38 -13.85 -2.57
CA GLU A 178 -12.41 -14.34 -3.55
C GLU A 178 -10.96 -14.17 -3.09
N ARG A 179 -10.61 -13.00 -2.55
CA ARG A 179 -9.21 -12.60 -2.35
C ARG A 179 -8.68 -12.93 -0.97
N SER A 180 -9.52 -12.86 0.07
CA SER A 180 -9.13 -13.20 1.44
C SER A 180 -9.43 -14.66 1.80
N ARG A 181 -9.68 -15.54 0.81
CA ARG A 181 -9.92 -16.99 1.00
C ARG A 181 -10.73 -17.31 2.28
N LEU A 182 -11.78 -16.53 2.54
CA LEU A 182 -12.65 -16.76 3.69
C LEU A 182 -13.48 -18.00 3.36
N SER A 183 -12.90 -19.17 3.63
CA SER A 183 -13.44 -20.47 3.23
C SER A 183 -14.67 -20.86 4.05
N THR A 184 -14.97 -20.13 5.13
CA THR A 184 -16.14 -20.38 5.99
C THR A 184 -16.94 -19.11 6.28
N THR A 185 -18.24 -19.26 6.45
CA THR A 185 -19.15 -18.19 6.88
C THR A 185 -18.80 -17.66 8.28
N THR A 186 -18.23 -18.50 9.14
CA THR A 186 -17.76 -18.13 10.48
C THR A 186 -16.62 -17.12 10.41
N SER A 187 -15.61 -17.34 9.55
CA SER A 187 -14.50 -16.38 9.37
C SER A 187 -14.98 -15.04 8.82
N PHE A 188 -15.99 -15.04 7.95
CA PHE A 188 -16.57 -13.81 7.40
C PHE A 188 -17.41 -13.03 8.42
N GLY A 189 -18.21 -13.73 9.24
CA GLY A 189 -18.99 -13.11 10.31
C GLY A 189 -18.09 -12.43 11.36
N THR A 190 -17.01 -13.10 11.78
CA THR A 190 -16.00 -12.53 12.68
C THR A 190 -15.34 -11.30 12.07
N LEU A 191 -14.99 -11.35 10.78
CA LEU A 191 -14.42 -10.20 10.09
C LEU A 191 -15.38 -9.00 10.09
N ILE A 192 -16.66 -9.18 9.76
CA ILE A 192 -17.63 -8.07 9.82
C ILE A 192 -17.77 -7.53 11.24
N GLN A 193 -17.85 -8.41 12.23
CA GLN A 193 -18.02 -8.00 13.62
C GLN A 193 -16.85 -7.13 14.10
N SER A 194 -15.62 -7.39 13.64
CA SER A 194 -14.42 -6.64 14.03
C SER A 194 -14.46 -5.14 13.73
N PHE A 195 -15.20 -4.72 12.69
CA PHE A 195 -15.33 -3.31 12.31
C PHE A 195 -16.74 -2.76 12.48
N LYS A 196 -17.67 -3.56 13.01
CA LYS A 196 -19.03 -3.13 13.30
C LYS A 196 -19.09 -2.10 14.43
N ASP A 197 -18.19 -2.23 15.41
CA ASP A 197 -18.12 -1.34 16.57
C ASP A 197 -17.31 -0.06 16.29
N ILE A 198 -16.78 0.09 15.07
CA ILE A 198 -16.11 1.31 14.62
C ILE A 198 -17.19 2.28 14.11
N PRO A 199 -17.41 3.45 14.75
CA PRO A 199 -18.58 4.29 14.49
C PRO A 199 -18.75 4.70 13.01
N ASP A 200 -17.66 5.01 12.31
CA ASP A 200 -17.71 5.41 10.91
C ASP A 200 -17.91 4.25 9.93
N LEU A 201 -17.77 2.99 10.41
CA LEU A 201 -17.94 1.78 9.62
C LEU A 201 -19.18 0.96 10.01
N GLU A 202 -19.89 1.31 11.09
CA GLU A 202 -21.04 0.55 11.59
C GLU A 202 -22.12 0.34 10.51
N MET A 203 -22.50 1.40 9.79
CA MET A 203 -23.49 1.32 8.72
C MET A 203 -22.99 0.45 7.56
N PHE A 204 -21.70 0.54 7.24
CA PHE A 204 -21.07 -0.27 6.22
C PHE A 204 -21.09 -1.77 6.59
N ALA A 205 -20.74 -2.09 7.84
CA ALA A 205 -20.83 -3.43 8.40
C ALA A 205 -22.25 -4.00 8.32
N LYS A 206 -23.26 -3.23 8.74
CA LYS A 206 -24.68 -3.63 8.64
C LYS A 206 -25.10 -3.97 7.21
N LYS A 207 -24.67 -3.17 6.23
CA LYS A 207 -24.97 -3.42 4.81
C LYS A 207 -24.30 -4.71 4.32
N LEU A 208 -23.04 -4.93 4.66
CA LEU A 208 -22.33 -6.16 4.29
C LEU A 208 -22.90 -7.41 4.96
N SER A 209 -23.38 -7.34 6.21
CA SER A 209 -24.06 -8.45 6.89
C SER A 209 -25.36 -8.87 6.19
N ASN A 210 -26.08 -7.93 5.60
CA ASN A 210 -27.38 -8.15 4.94
C ASN A 210 -27.26 -8.43 3.44
N ALA A 211 -26.06 -8.29 2.87
CA ALA A 211 -25.85 -8.48 1.44
C ALA A 211 -26.06 -9.96 1.05
N PRO A 212 -26.78 -10.23 -0.05
CA PRO A 212 -26.98 -11.60 -0.50
C PRO A 212 -25.62 -12.21 -0.89
N LEU A 213 -25.17 -13.21 -0.13
CA LEU A 213 -23.98 -13.99 -0.49
C LEU A 213 -24.17 -14.56 -1.90
N SER A 214 -23.31 -14.13 -2.84
CA SER A 214 -23.36 -14.53 -4.24
C SER A 214 -23.17 -16.05 -4.40
N LYS A 215 -23.37 -16.58 -5.61
CA LYS A 215 -23.23 -18.02 -5.93
C LYS A 215 -21.87 -18.60 -5.49
N VAL A 216 -20.83 -17.77 -5.36
CA VAL A 216 -19.50 -18.16 -4.84
C VAL A 216 -19.59 -18.59 -3.37
N GLY A 217 -20.30 -17.85 -2.53
CA GLY A 217 -20.58 -18.22 -1.14
C GLY A 217 -21.58 -19.37 -0.98
N LYS A 218 -22.34 -19.75 -2.03
CA LYS A 218 -23.16 -20.97 -2.03
C LYS A 218 -22.33 -22.24 -2.31
N ARG A 219 -21.26 -22.16 -3.13
CA ARG A 219 -20.35 -23.29 -3.35
C ARG A 219 -19.59 -23.68 -2.07
N LEU A 220 -19.16 -22.70 -1.29
CA LEU A 220 -18.48 -22.94 0.00
C LEU A 220 -19.41 -23.50 1.10
N ARG A 221 -20.74 -23.34 0.97
CA ARG A 221 -21.74 -23.89 1.91
C ARG A 221 -22.16 -25.33 1.61
N HIS A 222 -21.70 -25.92 0.50
CA HIS A 222 -22.10 -27.25 0.05
C HIS A 222 -20.93 -28.23 -0.11
N ASN A 223 -19.77 -27.91 0.45
CA ASN A 223 -18.70 -28.89 0.61
C ASN A 223 -18.48 -29.14 2.11
N PRO A 224 -19.26 -30.04 2.73
CA PRO A 224 -18.85 -30.63 3.99
C PRO A 224 -17.70 -31.59 3.66
N ASP A 225 -16.52 -31.33 4.20
CA ASP A 225 -15.57 -32.42 4.49
C ASP A 225 -16.16 -33.28 5.63
#